data_AF-A0A7C7L7L9-F1
#
_entry.id   AF-A0A7C7L7L9-F1
#
_cell.length_a   1.000
_cell.length_b   1.000
_cell.length_c   1.000
_cell.angle_alpha   90.00
_cell.angle_beta   90.00
_cell.angle_gamma   90.00
#
_symmetry.space_group_name_H-M   'P 1'
#
loop_
_entity.id
_entity.type
_entity.pdbx_description
1 polymer ?
#
loop_
_entity_poly.entity_id
_entity_poly.type
_entity_poly.pdbx_seq_one_letter_code
_entity_poly.pdbx_strand_id
1 'polypeptide(L)'
;MRRGWPLLLLAFGCAAPATRTLEEPNLLQRLVRDVEELKTRQEEDPVAMREIARLWAEVDSLKAQQARFRAIEEEQRNIGNQVALLDDQVARLEERMKRLAGMPSPKPKVAAFRPAGYETESAYRAALQDYRAKKYDQAIGEFSEILAIAPGSKWADNAQ
;
A
#
# COMPACT_ATOMS: atom_id res chain seq x y z
N MET A 1 6.55 -47.89 64.20
CA MET A 1 7.37 -49.10 64.42
C MET A 1 8.85 -48.71 64.26
N ARG A 2 9.66 -48.99 65.29
CA ARG A 2 11.14 -49.16 65.40
C ARG A 2 12.04 -48.35 64.42
N ARG A 3 12.72 -47.27 64.83
CA ARG A 3 14.02 -47.17 65.55
C ARG A 3 15.21 -47.85 64.85
N GLY A 4 16.29 -47.10 64.59
CA GLY A 4 17.64 -47.67 64.55
C GLY A 4 18.68 -46.92 63.73
N TRP A 5 19.22 -45.81 64.26
CA TRP A 5 20.61 -45.40 63.99
C TRP A 5 21.54 -46.34 64.78
N PRO A 6 22.77 -46.61 64.29
CA PRO A 6 23.89 -46.21 65.14
C PRO A 6 25.08 -45.59 64.38
N LEU A 7 25.72 -44.70 65.13
CA LEU A 7 27.06 -44.13 64.95
C LEU A 7 28.13 -45.11 65.53
N LEU A 8 29.41 -44.87 65.16
CA LEU A 8 30.66 -45.18 65.93
C LEU A 8 31.18 -46.65 65.86
N LEU A 9 32.45 -47.01 65.61
CA LEU A 9 33.77 -46.39 65.86
C LEU A 9 34.91 -47.05 65.03
N LEU A 10 35.87 -46.20 64.61
CA LEU A 10 37.34 -46.34 64.58
C LEU A 10 38.02 -47.73 64.47
N ALA A 11 38.82 -47.88 63.41
CA ALA A 11 40.13 -48.54 63.49
C ALA A 11 41.17 -47.77 62.67
N PHE A 12 42.12 -47.18 63.39
CA PHE A 12 43.38 -46.64 62.89
C PHE A 12 44.24 -47.74 62.27
N GLY A 13 44.88 -47.45 61.14
CA GLY A 13 45.91 -48.29 60.54
C GLY A 13 46.71 -47.54 59.49
N CYS A 14 47.62 -46.67 59.94
CA CYS A 14 48.67 -46.10 59.10
C CYS A 14 49.64 -47.20 58.66
N ALA A 15 49.76 -47.44 57.36
CA ALA A 15 50.94 -48.02 56.74
C ALA A 15 51.04 -47.50 55.30
N ALA A 16 51.66 -46.34 55.12
CA ALA A 16 52.36 -46.03 53.88
C ALA A 16 53.76 -46.66 53.98
N PRO A 17 54.35 -47.09 52.86
CA PRO A 17 55.31 -46.14 52.31
C PRO A 17 55.31 -46.02 50.78
N ALA A 18 55.78 -44.83 50.38
CA ALA A 18 56.55 -44.52 49.18
C ALA A 18 55.82 -44.28 47.85
N THR A 19 55.89 -42.99 47.47
CA THR A 19 56.05 -42.43 46.11
C THR A 19 54.83 -42.57 45.17
N ARG A 20 54.16 -41.51 44.76
CA ARG A 20 54.67 -40.22 44.28
C ARG A 20 53.71 -39.10 44.68
N THR A 21 54.16 -38.19 45.54
CA THR A 21 53.72 -36.80 45.47
C THR A 21 54.37 -36.22 44.22
N LEU A 22 53.73 -36.38 43.07
CA LEU A 22 53.93 -35.40 42.01
C LEU A 22 53.23 -34.15 42.52
N GLU A 23 54.03 -33.18 42.94
CA GLU A 23 53.55 -31.81 43.06
C GLU A 23 52.77 -31.47 41.79
N GLU A 24 51.50 -31.09 41.93
CA GLU A 24 50.67 -30.63 40.82
C GLU A 24 50.36 -29.14 41.01
N PRO A 25 51.37 -28.24 41.03
CA PRO A 25 51.14 -26.80 41.02
C PRO A 25 50.46 -26.36 39.71
N ASN A 26 50.38 -27.26 38.71
CA ASN A 26 49.80 -27.02 37.40
C ASN A 26 48.35 -27.51 37.22
N LEU A 27 47.75 -28.25 38.18
CA LEU A 27 46.39 -28.79 37.98
C LEU A 27 45.34 -27.68 37.93
N LEU A 28 45.43 -26.72 38.84
CA LEU A 28 44.55 -25.56 38.89
C LEU A 28 44.75 -24.66 37.66
N GLN A 29 46.00 -24.44 37.23
CA GLN A 29 46.26 -23.70 35.98
C GLN A 29 45.69 -24.42 34.75
N ARG A 30 45.75 -25.75 34.73
CA ARG A 30 45.12 -26.56 33.68
C ARG A 30 43.61 -26.41 33.69
N LEU A 31 42.98 -26.57 34.85
CA LEU A 31 41.54 -26.39 35.03
C LEU A 31 41.06 -25.00 34.63
N VAL A 32 41.78 -23.94 35.03
CA VAL A 32 41.45 -22.56 34.63
C VAL A 32 41.56 -22.41 33.12
N ARG A 33 42.63 -22.92 32.50
CA ARG A 33 42.80 -22.87 31.04
C ARG A 33 41.72 -23.65 30.31
N ASP A 34 41.41 -24.86 30.77
CA ASP A 34 40.40 -25.73 30.16
C ASP A 34 38.99 -25.13 30.32
N VAL A 35 38.71 -24.45 31.44
CA VAL A 35 37.47 -23.67 31.63
C VAL A 35 37.39 -22.48 30.69
N GLU A 36 38.49 -21.73 30.51
CA GLU A 36 38.53 -20.60 29.57
C GLU A 36 38.38 -21.08 28.12
N GLU A 37 38.94 -22.23 27.78
CA GLU A 37 38.81 -22.88 26.47
C GLU A 37 37.37 -23.41 26.24
N LEU A 38 36.72 -23.95 27.27
CA LEU A 38 35.32 -24.37 27.18
C LEU A 38 34.38 -23.17 27.04
N LYS A 39 34.66 -22.07 27.72
CA LYS A 39 33.89 -20.82 27.67
C LYS A 39 33.99 -20.17 26.29
N THR A 40 35.20 -20.10 25.73
CA THR A 40 35.41 -19.60 24.36
C THR A 40 34.73 -20.50 23.32
N ARG A 41 34.81 -21.83 23.46
CA ARG A 41 34.07 -22.77 22.61
C ARG A 41 32.54 -22.65 22.73
N GLN A 42 32.04 -22.26 23.90
CA GLN A 42 30.60 -22.02 24.12
C GLN A 42 30.15 -20.70 23.47
N GLU A 43 30.97 -19.65 23.54
CA GLU A 43 30.73 -18.38 22.83
C GLU A 43 30.87 -18.55 21.30
N GLU A 44 31.73 -19.46 20.85
CA GLU A 44 31.92 -19.81 19.45
C GLU A 44 31.03 -20.96 18.96
N ASP A 45 30.02 -21.39 19.73
CA ASP A 45 29.16 -22.50 19.32
C ASP A 45 28.55 -22.17 17.93
N PRO A 46 28.99 -22.87 16.86
CA PRO A 46 28.61 -22.51 15.51
C PRO A 46 27.12 -22.74 15.27
N VAL A 47 26.47 -23.56 16.09
CA VAL A 47 25.03 -23.79 16.05
C VAL A 47 24.29 -22.57 16.63
N ALA A 48 24.72 -22.09 17.80
CA ALA A 48 24.15 -20.90 18.44
C ALA A 48 24.32 -19.65 17.56
N MET A 49 25.49 -19.46 16.97
CA MET A 49 25.76 -18.32 16.08
C MET A 49 24.93 -18.36 14.80
N ARG A 50 24.69 -19.54 14.23
CA ARG A 50 23.79 -19.70 13.07
C ARG A 50 22.35 -19.36 13.42
N GLU A 51 21.87 -19.78 14.58
CA GLU A 51 20.50 -19.49 15.00
C GLU A 51 20.31 -18.00 15.31
N ILE A 52 21.30 -17.35 15.94
CA ILE A 52 21.31 -15.90 16.15
C ILE A 52 21.28 -15.16 14.80
N ALA A 53 22.10 -15.58 13.84
CA ALA A 53 22.10 -14.98 12.50
C ALA A 53 20.74 -15.15 11.78
N ARG A 54 20.10 -16.33 11.94
CA ARG A 54 18.76 -16.60 11.40
C ARG A 54 17.71 -15.68 12.03
N LEU A 55 17.72 -15.56 13.36
CA LEU A 55 16.79 -14.70 14.09
C LEU A 55 16.97 -13.22 13.73
N TRP A 56 18.21 -12.76 13.52
CA TRP A 56 18.46 -11.40 13.03
C TRP A 56 17.88 -11.19 11.63
N ALA A 57 18.09 -12.13 10.72
CA ALA A 57 17.49 -12.06 9.38
C ALA A 57 15.95 -12.05 9.44
N GLU A 58 15.37 -12.83 10.36
CA GLU A 58 13.92 -12.85 10.57
C GLU A 58 13.41 -11.51 11.13
N VAL A 59 14.09 -10.93 12.13
CA VAL A 59 13.78 -9.60 12.68
C VAL A 59 13.86 -8.52 11.61
N ASP A 60 14.89 -8.54 10.77
CA ASP A 60 15.04 -7.57 9.69
C ASP A 60 13.95 -7.74 8.63
N SER A 61 13.57 -8.98 8.33
CA SER A 61 12.45 -9.28 7.45
C SER A 61 11.12 -8.77 8.02
N LEU A 62 10.90 -8.93 9.33
CA LEU A 62 9.69 -8.47 10.02
C LEU A 62 9.63 -6.93 10.07
N LYS A 63 10.76 -6.26 10.30
CA LYS A 63 10.85 -4.79 10.22
C LYS A 63 10.53 -4.30 8.81
N ALA A 64 11.04 -4.97 7.78
CA ALA A 64 10.73 -4.64 6.39
C ALA A 64 9.24 -4.84 6.07
N GLN A 65 8.63 -5.92 6.57
CA GLN A 65 7.18 -6.15 6.44
C GLN A 65 6.38 -5.06 7.17
N GLN A 66 6.76 -4.69 8.39
CA GLN A 66 6.10 -3.63 9.14
C GLN A 66 6.17 -2.28 8.41
N ALA A 67 7.31 -1.94 7.80
CA ALA A 67 7.46 -0.74 7.00
C ALA A 67 6.51 -0.74 5.79
N ARG A 68 6.34 -1.90 5.11
CA ARG A 68 5.37 -2.04 4.02
C ARG A 68 3.94 -1.84 4.48
N PHE A 69 3.55 -2.40 5.63
CA PHE A 69 2.21 -2.19 6.17
C PHE A 69 1.92 -0.73 6.48
N ARG A 70 2.89 0.00 7.07
CA ARG A 70 2.75 1.45 7.31
C ARG A 70 2.59 2.24 6.01
N ALA A 71 3.35 1.92 4.97
CA ALA A 71 3.22 2.56 3.67
C ALA A 71 1.82 2.32 3.06
N ILE A 72 1.29 1.10 3.17
CA ILE A 72 -0.07 0.76 2.71
C ILE A 72 -1.13 1.54 3.50
N GLU A 73 -0.99 1.68 4.82
CA GLU A 73 -1.91 2.47 5.64
C GLU A 73 -1.91 3.96 5.23
N GLU A 74 -0.74 4.52 4.93
CA GLU A 74 -0.62 5.89 4.41
C GLU A 74 -1.27 6.03 3.03
N GLU A 75 -1.09 5.05 2.15
CA GLU A 75 -1.73 5.00 0.84
C GLU A 75 -3.26 4.93 0.98
N GLN A 76 -3.79 4.08 1.86
CA GLN A 76 -5.23 4.00 2.13
C GLN A 76 -5.79 5.32 2.64
N ARG A 77 -5.06 6.04 3.50
CA ARG A 77 -5.47 7.39 3.96
C ARG A 77 -5.49 8.39 2.80
N ASN A 78 -4.48 8.36 1.94
CA ASN A 78 -4.42 9.24 0.78
C ASN A 78 -5.56 8.97 -0.21
N ILE A 79 -5.85 7.69 -0.49
CA ILE A 79 -6.99 7.29 -1.31
C ILE A 79 -8.30 7.76 -0.66
N GLY A 80 -8.47 7.55 0.65
CA GLY A 80 -9.64 8.03 1.38
C GLY A 80 -9.86 9.54 1.23
N ASN A 81 -8.79 10.33 1.36
CA ASN A 81 -8.84 11.78 1.15
C ASN A 81 -9.22 12.16 -0.29
N GLN A 82 -8.68 11.45 -1.29
CA GLN A 82 -9.02 11.67 -2.70
C GLN A 82 -10.47 11.33 -3.01
N VAL A 83 -10.98 10.22 -2.47
CA VAL A 83 -12.38 9.80 -2.62
C VAL A 83 -13.31 10.83 -1.99
N ALA A 84 -13.01 11.32 -0.78
CA ALA A 84 -13.80 12.36 -0.14
C ALA A 84 -13.82 13.66 -0.96
N LEU A 85 -12.69 14.05 -1.56
CA LEU A 85 -12.62 15.21 -2.44
C LEU A 85 -13.45 15.02 -3.72
N LEU A 86 -13.42 13.83 -4.32
CA LEU A 86 -14.21 13.51 -5.50
C LEU A 86 -15.71 13.50 -5.19
N ASP A 87 -16.11 12.94 -4.05
CA ASP A 87 -17.50 12.91 -3.60
C ASP A 87 -18.06 14.34 -3.45
N ASP A 88 -17.30 15.24 -2.84
CA ASP A 88 -17.63 16.66 -2.70
C ASP A 88 -17.69 17.39 -4.06
N GLN A 89 -16.82 17.03 -5.02
CA GLN A 89 -16.91 17.54 -6.38
C GLN A 89 -18.17 17.08 -7.11
N VAL A 90 -18.54 15.80 -6.96
CA VAL A 90 -19.77 15.23 -7.55
C VAL A 90 -20.99 15.91 -6.96
N ALA A 91 -21.06 16.06 -5.63
CA ALA A 91 -22.17 16.75 -4.96
C ALA A 91 -22.33 18.20 -5.46
N ARG A 92 -21.22 18.94 -5.62
CA ARG A 92 -21.26 20.28 -6.22
C ARG A 92 -21.73 20.30 -7.66
N LEU A 93 -21.31 19.33 -8.47
CA LEU A 93 -21.71 19.23 -9.86
C LEU A 93 -23.20 18.92 -9.97
N GLU A 94 -23.70 17.99 -9.16
CA GLU A 94 -25.12 17.66 -9.08
C GLU A 94 -25.95 18.88 -8.67
N GLU A 95 -25.51 19.64 -7.67
CA GLU A 95 -26.17 20.87 -7.24
C GLU A 95 -26.19 21.91 -8.38
N ARG A 96 -25.07 22.06 -9.10
CA ARG A 96 -25.00 22.95 -10.26
C ARG A 96 -25.92 22.49 -11.38
N MET A 97 -26.02 21.19 -11.64
CA MET A 97 -26.95 20.62 -12.62
C MET A 97 -28.40 20.86 -12.21
N LYS A 98 -28.76 20.67 -10.93
CA LYS A 98 -30.11 20.98 -10.42
C LYS A 98 -30.47 22.45 -10.61
N ARG A 99 -29.54 23.37 -10.34
CA ARG A 99 -29.74 24.81 -10.57
C ARG A 99 -29.93 25.14 -12.05
N LEU A 100 -29.14 24.53 -12.93
CA LEU A 100 -29.28 24.71 -14.37
C LEU A 100 -30.59 24.12 -14.90
N ALA A 101 -31.01 22.96 -14.40
CA ALA A 101 -32.28 22.33 -14.78
C ALA A 101 -33.51 23.11 -14.26
N GLY A 102 -33.38 23.78 -13.11
CA GLY A 102 -34.43 24.64 -12.54
C GLY A 102 -34.48 26.04 -13.16
N MET A 103 -33.46 26.46 -13.90
CA MET A 103 -33.49 27.71 -14.65
C MET A 103 -34.40 27.52 -15.88
N PRO A 104 -35.46 28.33 -16.04
CA PRO A 104 -36.20 28.33 -17.29
C PRO A 104 -35.22 28.77 -18.38
N SER A 105 -34.91 27.85 -19.30
CA SER A 105 -34.18 28.20 -20.51
C SER A 105 -34.95 29.36 -21.14
N PRO A 106 -34.33 30.53 -21.37
CA PRO A 106 -34.99 31.62 -22.05
C PRO A 106 -35.43 31.07 -23.39
N LYS A 107 -36.74 30.89 -23.58
CA LYS A 107 -37.30 30.49 -24.88
C LYS A 107 -36.71 31.48 -25.87
N PRO A 108 -35.92 31.03 -26.88
CA PRO A 108 -35.43 31.96 -27.87
C PRO A 108 -36.66 32.59 -28.51
N LYS A 109 -36.92 33.86 -28.20
CA LYS A 109 -37.82 34.71 -29.00
C LYS A 109 -37.05 35.09 -30.26
N VAL A 110 -36.58 34.09 -30.99
CA VAL A 110 -36.14 34.27 -32.36
C VAL A 110 -37.38 33.93 -33.15
N ALA A 111 -38.13 34.97 -33.53
CA ALA A 111 -39.00 34.85 -34.69
C ALA A 111 -38.13 34.23 -35.78
N ALA A 112 -38.51 33.05 -36.28
CA ALA A 112 -37.70 32.27 -37.22
C ALA A 112 -37.27 33.17 -38.37
N PHE A 113 -36.03 33.68 -38.29
CA PHE A 113 -35.42 34.37 -39.40
C PHE A 113 -35.12 33.26 -40.39
N ARG A 114 -35.98 33.15 -41.40
CA ARG A 114 -35.76 32.30 -42.56
C ARG A 114 -35.13 33.19 -43.62
N PRO A 115 -33.79 33.30 -43.71
CA PRO A 115 -33.20 33.95 -44.86
C PRO A 115 -33.68 33.19 -46.10
N ALA A 116 -34.23 33.91 -47.07
CA ALA A 116 -34.55 33.32 -48.36
C ALA A 116 -33.24 32.77 -48.95
N GLY A 117 -33.12 31.43 -49.01
CA GLY A 117 -31.90 30.75 -49.45
C GLY A 117 -31.05 30.10 -48.37
N TYR A 118 -31.60 29.70 -47.22
CA TYR A 118 -30.85 28.86 -46.26
C TYR A 118 -30.54 27.47 -46.87
N GLU A 119 -29.31 27.31 -47.33
CA GLU A 119 -28.81 26.08 -47.96
C GLU A 119 -28.48 25.01 -46.92
N THR A 120 -29.51 24.27 -46.50
CA THR A 120 -29.44 23.31 -45.37
C THR A 120 -28.39 22.21 -45.58
N GLU A 121 -28.15 21.80 -46.82
CA GLU A 121 -27.11 20.81 -47.14
C GLU A 121 -25.70 21.35 -46.87
N SER A 122 -25.44 22.62 -47.20
CA SER A 122 -24.14 23.26 -46.97
C SER A 122 -23.87 23.45 -45.48
N ALA A 123 -24.89 23.90 -44.73
CA ALA A 123 -24.82 24.06 -43.27
C ALA A 123 -24.56 22.72 -42.58
N TYR A 124 -25.25 21.65 -43.00
CA TYR A 124 -25.03 20.31 -42.46
C TYR A 124 -23.60 19.80 -42.69
N ARG A 125 -23.05 20.04 -43.89
CA ARG A 125 -21.67 19.65 -44.21
C ARG A 125 -20.64 20.44 -43.40
N ALA A 126 -20.87 21.73 -43.17
CA ALA A 126 -20.03 22.57 -42.32
C ALA A 126 -20.03 22.06 -40.86
N ALA A 127 -21.21 21.81 -40.30
CA ALA A 127 -21.36 21.26 -38.95
C ALA A 127 -20.64 19.90 -38.79
N LEU A 128 -20.74 19.04 -39.81
CA LEU A 128 -20.04 17.76 -39.82
C LEU A 128 -18.51 17.92 -39.91
N GLN A 129 -18.02 18.94 -40.62
CA GLN A 129 -16.60 19.25 -40.69
C GLN A 129 -16.07 19.69 -39.33
N ASP A 130 -16.79 20.58 -38.62
CA ASP A 130 -16.38 21.04 -37.29
C ASP A 130 -16.49 19.93 -36.24
N TYR A 131 -17.48 19.05 -36.35
CA TYR A 131 -17.55 17.83 -35.55
C TYR A 131 -16.32 16.94 -35.75
N ARG A 132 -15.93 16.69 -37.01
CA ARG A 132 -14.72 15.90 -37.34
C ARG A 132 -13.43 16.58 -36.89
N ALA A 133 -13.40 17.91 -36.86
CA ALA A 133 -12.31 18.71 -36.32
C ALA A 133 -12.29 18.78 -34.78
N LYS A 134 -13.19 18.07 -34.09
CA LYS A 134 -13.36 18.06 -32.62
C LYS A 134 -13.75 19.42 -32.03
N LYS A 135 -14.31 20.33 -32.83
CA LYS A 135 -14.87 21.61 -32.36
C LYS A 135 -16.34 21.41 -31.97
N TYR A 136 -16.56 20.67 -30.89
CA TYR A 136 -17.91 20.21 -30.54
C TYR A 136 -18.89 21.34 -30.24
N ASP A 137 -18.46 22.39 -29.54
CA ASP A 137 -19.34 23.53 -29.22
C ASP A 137 -19.83 24.25 -30.48
N GLN A 138 -18.95 24.41 -31.47
CA GLN A 138 -19.29 25.04 -32.74
C GLN A 138 -20.22 24.15 -33.58
N ALA A 139 -19.90 22.85 -33.67
CA ALA A 139 -20.73 21.89 -34.40
C ALA A 139 -22.14 21.77 -33.80
N ILE A 140 -22.28 21.76 -32.47
CA ILE A 140 -23.57 21.74 -31.78
C ILE A 140 -24.39 22.99 -32.12
N GLY A 141 -23.76 24.17 -32.16
CA GLY A 141 -24.41 25.41 -32.56
C GLY A 141 -24.96 25.34 -33.99
N GLU A 142 -24.14 24.87 -34.94
CA GLU A 142 -24.51 24.77 -36.35
C GLU A 142 -25.60 23.72 -36.61
N PHE A 143 -25.56 22.56 -35.93
CA PHE A 143 -26.64 21.58 -35.99
C PHE A 143 -27.94 22.12 -35.38
N SER A 144 -27.86 22.84 -34.25
CA SER A 144 -29.03 23.48 -33.62
C SER A 144 -29.68 24.52 -34.53
N GLU A 145 -28.88 25.24 -35.33
CA GLU A 145 -29.39 26.21 -36.31
C GLU A 145 -30.19 25.53 -37.43
N ILE A 146 -29.72 24.37 -37.93
CA ILE A 146 -30.47 23.56 -38.92
C ILE A 146 -31.84 23.16 -38.37
N LEU A 147 -31.90 22.69 -37.13
CA LEU A 147 -33.15 22.30 -36.46
C LEU A 147 -34.09 23.49 -36.25
N ALA A 148 -33.55 24.69 -35.99
CA ALA A 148 -34.34 25.89 -35.79
C ALA A 148 -34.91 26.49 -37.09
N ILE A 149 -34.11 26.52 -38.16
CA ILE A 149 -34.46 27.18 -39.42
C ILE A 149 -35.21 26.23 -40.36
N ALA A 150 -34.78 24.97 -40.43
CA ALA A 150 -35.25 23.97 -41.40
C ALA A 150 -35.61 22.61 -40.75
N PRO A 151 -36.55 22.58 -39.78
CA PRO A 151 -36.90 21.38 -39.01
C PRO A 151 -37.50 20.23 -39.84
N GLY A 152 -38.05 20.52 -41.02
CA GLY A 152 -38.60 19.51 -41.93
C GLY A 152 -37.66 19.13 -43.08
N SER A 153 -36.40 19.56 -43.03
CA SER A 153 -35.43 19.20 -44.08
C SER A 153 -35.00 17.74 -43.95
N LYS A 154 -34.59 17.14 -45.07
CA LYS A 154 -33.99 15.78 -45.10
C LYS A 154 -32.73 15.63 -44.21
N TRP A 155 -32.17 16.73 -43.71
CA TRP A 155 -30.99 16.78 -42.87
C TRP A 155 -31.30 17.02 -41.39
N ALA A 156 -32.54 17.39 -41.05
CA ALA A 156 -32.94 17.72 -39.68
C ALA A 156 -32.82 16.51 -38.74
N ASP A 157 -33.29 15.34 -39.16
CA ASP A 157 -33.22 14.12 -38.35
C ASP A 157 -31.77 13.71 -38.01
N ASN A 158 -30.83 13.98 -38.92
CA ASN A 158 -29.41 13.70 -38.69
C ASN A 158 -28.69 14.83 -37.93
N ALA A 159 -29.34 15.96 -37.70
CA ALA A 159 -28.80 17.11 -36.97
C ALA A 159 -29.24 17.13 -35.49
N GLN A 160 -29.98 16.12 -35.03
CA GLN A 160 -30.35 15.91 -33.62
C GLN A 160 -29.21 15.27 -32.82
#